data_AF-A0A821Z5P1-F1
#
_entry.id   AF-A0A821Z5P1-F1
#
_cell.length_a   1.000
_cell.length_b   1.000
_cell.length_c   1.000
_cell.angle_alpha   90.00
_cell.angle_beta   90.00
_cell.angle_gamma   90.00
#
_symmetry.space_group_name_H-M   'P 1'
#
loop_
_entity.id
_entity.type
_entity.pdbx_description
1 polymer ?
#
loop_
_entity_poly.entity_id
_entity_poly.type
_entity_poly.pdbx_seq_one_letter_code
_entity_poly.pdbx_strand_id
1 'polypeptide(L)'
;YTAFAIAGSQLTQRIRSKAFGCLLRQEVAYFDRSENTSGAISVRLSSDAAAVQEMAGTRLGVICQSLALMLFGIAFGCYINWQLTFIVVVPLIVMTFLTFGEVSLRVWQGKKNDKIMGRASTLAVEVIHNMRTIKQLSVEKEVLRQYSDLIYEAVRLYRMTAIPVSIAGGIYWTIDVYTMAFVYWRALVLVEDKQLTSHHIIMVVAYSMFALQAIKLIGMLAYRIAGSVSAAQSFFNLFDRIPTIDNGSDEGQEL
;
A
#
# COMPACT_ATOMS: atom_id res chain seq x y z
N TYR A 1 -5.87 10.93 -15.27
CA TYR A 1 -4.88 11.16 -14.20
C TYR A 1 -5.03 12.49 -13.49
N THR A 2 -5.11 13.61 -14.21
CA THR A 2 -5.22 14.96 -13.62
C THR A 2 -6.48 15.14 -12.75
N ALA A 3 -7.63 14.65 -13.21
CA ALA A 3 -8.88 14.71 -12.43
C ALA A 3 -8.78 14.02 -11.07
N PHE A 4 -8.20 12.81 -11.01
CA PHE A 4 -7.96 12.10 -9.75
C PHE A 4 -6.95 12.80 -8.86
N ALA A 5 -5.91 13.41 -9.43
CA ALA A 5 -4.94 14.19 -8.67
C ALA A 5 -5.58 15.46 -8.06
N ILE A 6 -6.44 16.14 -8.82
CA ILE A 6 -7.19 17.32 -8.36
C ILE A 6 -8.21 16.92 -7.29
N ALA A 7 -8.96 15.83 -7.50
CA ALA A 7 -9.90 15.31 -6.50
C ALA A 7 -9.17 14.92 -5.20
N GLY A 8 -8.01 14.27 -5.32
CA GLY A 8 -7.14 13.94 -4.18
C GLY A 8 -6.65 15.18 -3.44
N SER A 9 -6.17 16.21 -4.14
CA SER A 9 -5.70 17.44 -3.49
C SER A 9 -6.83 18.21 -2.80
N GLN A 10 -8.02 18.28 -3.40
CA GLN A 10 -9.20 18.86 -2.78
C GLN A 10 -9.64 18.08 -1.54
N LEU A 11 -9.62 16.73 -1.60
CA LEU A 11 -9.92 15.89 -0.45
C LEU A 11 -8.94 16.15 0.69
N THR A 12 -7.64 16.20 0.40
CA THR A 12 -6.61 16.48 1.40
C THR A 12 -6.75 17.87 2.01
N GLN A 13 -7.10 18.89 1.21
CA GLN A 13 -7.40 20.22 1.72
C GLN A 13 -8.58 20.19 2.70
N ARG A 14 -9.68 19.52 2.34
CA ARG A 14 -10.85 19.36 3.23
C ARG A 14 -10.52 18.60 4.50
N ILE A 15 -9.78 17.50 4.40
CA ILE A 15 -9.35 16.70 5.57
C ILE A 15 -8.47 17.54 6.49
N ARG A 16 -7.49 18.28 5.96
CA ARG A 16 -6.62 19.15 6.77
C ARG A 16 -7.41 20.28 7.44
N SER A 17 -8.29 20.97 6.72
CA SER A 17 -9.11 22.04 7.30
C SER A 17 -10.04 21.51 8.38
N LYS A 18 -10.72 20.39 8.14
CA LYS A 18 -11.60 19.76 9.14
C LYS A 18 -10.80 19.25 10.33
N ALA A 19 -9.63 18.64 10.11
CA ALA A 19 -8.79 18.10 11.17
C ALA A 19 -8.25 19.22 12.07
N PHE A 20 -7.82 20.32 11.46
CA PHE A 20 -7.40 21.52 12.20
C PHE A 20 -8.55 22.11 13.01
N GLY A 21 -9.75 22.22 12.44
CA GLY A 21 -10.95 22.65 13.18
C GLY A 21 -11.31 21.73 14.35
N CYS A 22 -11.27 20.41 14.13
CA CYS A 22 -11.49 19.41 15.19
C CYS A 22 -10.41 19.49 16.28
N LEU A 23 -9.15 19.78 15.94
CA LEU A 23 -8.06 19.95 16.90
C LEU A 23 -8.27 21.18 17.78
N LEU A 24 -8.69 22.31 17.20
CA LEU A 24 -8.97 23.55 17.95
C LEU A 24 -10.14 23.40 18.94
N ARG A 25 -11.06 22.47 18.67
CA ARG A 25 -12.17 22.13 19.58
C ARG A 25 -11.80 21.15 20.69
N GLN A 26 -10.62 20.53 20.65
CA GLN A 26 -10.23 19.60 21.70
C GLN A 26 -9.87 20.33 22.99
N GLU A 27 -10.15 19.69 24.13
CA GLU A 27 -9.80 20.21 25.45
C GLU A 27 -8.29 20.13 25.72
N VAL A 28 -7.80 20.92 26.70
CA VAL A 28 -6.36 20.97 27.06
C VAL A 28 -5.81 19.57 27.41
N ALA A 29 -6.60 18.74 28.10
CA ALA A 29 -6.21 17.36 28.46
C ALA A 29 -5.94 16.45 27.25
N TYR A 30 -6.43 16.80 26.05
CA TYR A 30 -6.07 16.09 24.82
C TYR A 30 -4.60 16.31 24.46
N PHE A 31 -4.10 17.53 24.62
CA PHE A 31 -2.74 17.95 24.29
C PHE A 31 -1.71 17.53 25.36
N ASP A 32 -2.17 17.25 26.58
CA ASP A 32 -1.33 16.71 27.65
C ASP A 32 -0.93 15.23 27.44
N ARG A 33 -1.59 14.52 26.51
CA ARG A 33 -1.24 13.14 26.19
C ARG A 33 0.08 13.07 25.44
N SER A 34 0.95 12.14 25.83
CA SER A 34 2.25 11.89 25.18
C SER A 34 2.14 11.58 23.68
N GLU A 35 1.01 11.03 23.24
CA GLU A 35 0.72 10.72 21.83
C GLU A 35 0.36 11.96 20.99
N ASN A 36 -0.09 13.05 21.63
CA ASN A 36 -0.65 14.24 20.98
C ASN A 36 0.24 15.48 21.20
N THR A 37 1.55 15.29 21.19
CA THR A 37 2.49 16.42 21.20
C THR A 37 2.30 17.28 19.95
N SER A 38 2.65 18.56 20.03
CA SER A 38 2.58 19.49 18.89
C SER A 38 3.33 18.98 17.66
N GLY A 39 4.47 18.30 17.87
CA GLY A 39 5.23 17.61 16.83
C GLY A 39 4.47 16.44 16.20
N ALA A 40 3.87 15.56 17.01
CA ALA A 40 3.08 14.43 16.52
C ALA A 40 1.84 14.89 15.74
N ILE A 41 1.17 15.95 16.18
CA ILE A 41 0.03 16.56 15.49
C ILE A 41 0.47 17.17 14.15
N SER A 42 1.60 17.87 14.12
CA SER A 42 2.17 18.43 12.88
C SER A 42 2.51 17.34 11.86
N VAL A 43 3.10 16.23 12.31
CA VAL A 43 3.37 15.05 11.47
C VAL A 43 2.09 14.42 10.96
N ARG A 44 1.04 14.26 11.79
CA ARG A 44 -0.28 13.79 11.34
C ARG A 44 -0.86 14.69 10.27
N LEU A 45 -0.91 16.01 10.51
CA LEU A 45 -1.52 16.96 9.58
C LEU A 45 -0.77 17.06 8.24
N SER A 46 0.55 16.85 8.26
CA SER A 46 1.40 16.88 7.06
C SER A 46 1.49 15.52 6.37
N SER A 47 2.14 14.54 7.01
CA SER A 47 2.51 13.22 6.47
C SER A 47 1.30 12.31 6.27
N ASP A 48 0.45 12.15 7.29
CA ASP A 48 -0.71 11.25 7.18
C ASP A 48 -1.70 11.78 6.14
N ALA A 49 -1.89 13.10 6.09
CA ALA A 49 -2.76 13.73 5.09
C ALA A 49 -2.23 13.53 3.65
N ALA A 50 -0.91 13.54 3.47
CA ALA A 50 -0.28 13.24 2.20
C ALA A 50 -0.44 11.76 1.82
N ALA A 51 -0.35 10.85 2.79
CA ALA A 51 -0.62 9.43 2.57
C ALA A 51 -2.07 9.19 2.11
N VAL A 52 -3.04 9.89 2.70
CA VAL A 52 -4.45 9.85 2.26
C VAL A 52 -4.63 10.44 0.86
N GLN A 53 -3.93 11.53 0.53
CA GLN A 53 -3.94 12.11 -0.83
C GLN A 53 -3.50 11.09 -1.88
N GLU A 54 -2.39 10.39 -1.60
CA GLU A 54 -1.82 9.44 -2.55
C GLU A 54 -2.73 8.22 -2.73
N MET A 55 -3.36 7.75 -1.65
CA MET A 55 -4.38 6.71 -1.72
C MET A 55 -5.58 7.14 -2.57
N ALA A 56 -6.24 8.23 -2.20
CA ALA A 56 -7.52 8.63 -2.79
C ALA A 56 -7.39 9.23 -4.20
N GLY A 57 -6.24 9.81 -4.52
CA GLY A 57 -5.98 10.42 -5.82
C GLY A 57 -5.34 9.46 -6.80
N THR A 58 -4.02 9.44 -6.82
CA THR A 58 -3.24 8.81 -7.90
C THR A 58 -3.35 7.29 -7.90
N ARG A 59 -3.31 6.63 -6.73
CA ARG A 59 -3.32 5.16 -6.65
C ARG A 59 -4.67 4.57 -7.07
N LEU A 60 -5.79 5.13 -6.61
CA LEU A 60 -7.13 4.71 -7.06
C LEU A 60 -7.31 4.90 -8.57
N GLY A 61 -6.85 6.03 -9.12
CA GLY A 61 -6.94 6.29 -10.55
C GLY A 61 -6.21 5.23 -11.39
N VAL A 62 -5.01 4.81 -10.94
CA VAL A 62 -4.26 3.74 -11.61
C VAL A 62 -4.98 2.40 -11.48
N ILE A 63 -5.54 2.06 -10.31
CA ILE A 63 -6.29 0.80 -10.13
C ILE A 63 -7.50 0.75 -11.08
N CYS A 64 -8.30 1.82 -11.14
CA CYS A 64 -9.45 1.90 -12.03
C CYS A 64 -9.05 1.75 -13.50
N GLN A 65 -7.95 2.41 -13.90
CA GLN A 65 -7.41 2.28 -15.24
C GLN A 65 -6.91 0.86 -15.54
N SER A 66 -6.16 0.23 -14.63
CA SER A 66 -5.67 -1.13 -14.80
C SER A 66 -6.82 -2.12 -14.92
N LEU A 67 -7.89 -1.96 -14.13
CA LEU A 67 -9.10 -2.77 -14.25
C LEU A 67 -9.80 -2.56 -15.59
N ALA A 68 -9.92 -1.31 -16.05
CA ALA A 68 -10.51 -1.00 -17.35
C ALA A 68 -9.71 -1.59 -18.51
N LEU A 69 -8.37 -1.51 -18.47
CA LEU A 69 -7.48 -2.11 -19.47
C LEU A 69 -7.57 -3.63 -19.47
N MET A 70 -7.66 -4.25 -18.29
CA MET A 70 -7.81 -5.70 -18.16
C MET A 70 -9.14 -6.17 -18.76
N LEU A 71 -10.25 -5.52 -18.39
CA LEU A 71 -11.58 -5.84 -18.93
C LEU A 71 -11.65 -5.61 -20.43
N PHE A 72 -11.08 -4.50 -20.92
CA PHE A 72 -10.99 -4.21 -22.33
C PHE A 72 -10.17 -5.27 -23.06
N GLY A 73 -9.00 -5.66 -22.54
CA GLY A 73 -8.15 -6.69 -23.13
C GLY A 73 -8.85 -8.04 -23.24
N ILE A 74 -9.56 -8.46 -22.20
CA ILE A 74 -10.32 -9.73 -22.20
C ILE A 74 -11.51 -9.65 -23.17
N ALA A 75 -12.31 -8.58 -23.13
CA ALA A 75 -13.47 -8.42 -24.01
C ALA A 75 -13.06 -8.35 -25.49
N PHE A 76 -12.00 -7.58 -25.79
CA PHE A 76 -11.45 -7.44 -27.12
C PHE A 76 -10.82 -8.74 -27.64
N GLY A 77 -10.13 -9.48 -26.78
CA GLY A 77 -9.64 -10.81 -27.10
C GLY A 77 -10.78 -11.77 -27.46
N CYS A 78 -11.84 -11.81 -26.64
CA CYS A 78 -13.02 -12.66 -26.89
C CYS A 78 -13.69 -12.33 -28.23
N TYR A 79 -13.70 -11.06 -28.64
CA TYR A 79 -14.24 -10.63 -29.93
C TYR A 79 -13.42 -11.16 -31.12
N ILE A 80 -12.09 -11.16 -31.03
CA ILE A 80 -11.21 -11.64 -32.10
C ILE A 80 -11.20 -13.17 -32.15
N ASN A 81 -10.82 -13.79 -31.04
CA ASN A 81 -10.72 -15.24 -30.95
C ASN A 81 -10.83 -15.66 -29.48
N TRP A 82 -11.95 -16.34 -29.18
CA TRP A 82 -12.21 -16.83 -27.83
C TRP A 82 -11.18 -17.87 -27.38
N GLN A 83 -10.65 -18.72 -28.27
CA GLN A 83 -9.69 -19.78 -27.93
C GLN A 83 -8.35 -19.19 -27.44
N LEU A 84 -7.84 -18.17 -28.12
CA LEU A 84 -6.61 -17.46 -27.71
C LEU A 84 -6.81 -16.68 -26.40
N THR A 85 -8.04 -16.24 -26.14
CA THR A 85 -8.34 -15.51 -24.90
C THR A 85 -8.37 -16.43 -23.68
N PHE A 86 -8.92 -17.64 -23.81
CA PHE A 86 -8.89 -18.62 -22.72
C PHE A 86 -7.47 -19.00 -22.30
N ILE A 87 -6.55 -19.07 -23.26
CA ILE A 87 -5.13 -19.33 -23.00
C ILE A 87 -4.52 -18.26 -22.09
N VAL A 88 -4.95 -16.99 -22.19
CA VAL A 88 -4.48 -15.89 -21.34
C VAL A 88 -5.21 -15.86 -19.99
N VAL A 89 -6.51 -16.17 -19.98
CA VAL A 89 -7.35 -16.12 -18.77
C VAL A 89 -6.96 -17.17 -17.73
N VAL A 90 -6.56 -18.38 -18.14
CA VAL A 90 -6.19 -19.44 -17.20
C VAL A 90 -4.95 -19.06 -16.36
N PRO A 91 -3.82 -18.62 -16.94
CA PRO A 91 -2.67 -18.11 -16.19
C PRO A 91 -2.97 -16.84 -15.38
N LEU A 92 -3.85 -15.95 -15.87
CA LEU A 92 -4.27 -14.74 -15.14
C LEU A 92 -4.86 -15.09 -13.76
N ILE A 93 -5.67 -16.14 -13.67
CA ILE A 93 -6.26 -16.58 -12.40
C ILE A 93 -5.15 -17.00 -11.43
N VAL A 94 -4.21 -17.83 -11.88
CA VAL A 94 -3.07 -18.29 -11.07
C VAL A 94 -2.21 -17.10 -10.61
N MET A 95 -1.92 -16.16 -11.51
CA MET A 95 -1.20 -14.93 -11.19
C MET A 95 -1.92 -14.04 -10.17
N THR A 96 -3.25 -13.98 -10.22
CA THR A 96 -4.05 -13.25 -9.22
C THR A 96 -3.86 -13.85 -7.83
N PHE A 97 -3.92 -15.18 -7.71
CA PHE A 97 -3.68 -15.84 -6.42
C PHE A 97 -2.25 -15.62 -5.90
N LEU A 98 -1.24 -15.70 -6.77
CA LEU A 98 0.16 -15.44 -6.40
C LEU A 98 0.36 -14.01 -5.90
N THR A 99 -0.19 -13.02 -6.61
CA THR A 99 -0.08 -11.62 -6.21
C THR A 99 -0.82 -11.31 -4.92
N PHE A 100 -2.02 -11.88 -4.71
CA PHE A 100 -2.76 -11.71 -3.46
C PHE A 100 -2.02 -12.35 -2.26
N GLY A 101 -1.43 -13.53 -2.46
CA GLY A 101 -0.58 -14.18 -1.45
C GLY A 101 0.66 -13.36 -1.09
N GLU A 102 1.34 -12.80 -2.10
CA GLU A 102 2.48 -11.90 -1.92
C GLU A 102 2.10 -10.65 -1.12
N VAL A 103 0.99 -9.99 -1.47
CA VAL A 103 0.49 -8.80 -0.76
C VAL A 103 0.17 -9.13 0.69
N SER A 104 -0.54 -10.23 0.94
CA SER A 104 -0.91 -10.66 2.29
C SER A 104 0.31 -10.92 3.17
N LEU A 105 1.32 -11.60 2.63
CA LEU A 105 2.57 -11.87 3.34
C LEU A 105 3.34 -10.58 3.66
N ARG A 106 3.38 -9.62 2.72
CA ARG A 106 4.03 -8.33 2.94
C ARG A 106 3.29 -7.47 3.97
N VAL A 107 1.96 -7.48 3.96
CA VAL A 107 1.15 -6.77 4.98
C VAL A 107 1.41 -7.37 6.38
N TRP A 108 1.44 -8.69 6.49
CA TRP A 108 1.78 -9.37 7.74
C TRP A 108 3.20 -9.01 8.22
N GLN A 109 4.17 -9.04 7.30
CA GLN A 109 5.55 -8.66 7.58
C GLN A 109 5.63 -7.21 8.07
N GLY A 110 4.96 -6.27 7.39
CA GLY A 110 4.93 -4.86 7.75
C GLY A 110 4.45 -4.66 9.19
N LYS A 111 3.30 -5.24 9.55
CA LYS A 111 2.74 -5.16 10.91
C LYS A 111 3.70 -5.69 11.99
N LYS A 112 4.37 -6.81 11.72
CA LYS A 112 5.31 -7.40 12.67
C LYS A 112 6.60 -6.57 12.77
N ASN A 113 7.08 -6.04 11.64
CA ASN A 113 8.23 -5.15 11.59
C ASN A 113 7.97 -3.84 12.35
N ASP A 114 6.80 -3.22 12.20
CA ASP A 114 6.43 -2.00 12.91
C ASP A 114 6.44 -2.21 14.44
N LYS A 115 6.01 -3.38 14.92
CA LYS A 115 6.08 -3.74 16.35
C LYS A 115 7.51 -3.88 16.85
N ILE A 116 8.40 -4.52 16.08
CA ILE A 116 9.81 -4.69 16.45
C ILE A 116 10.53 -3.33 16.44
N MET A 117 10.33 -2.54 15.39
CA MET A 117 10.90 -1.21 15.26
C MET A 117 10.37 -0.26 16.32
N GLY A 118 9.09 -0.35 16.68
CA GLY A 118 8.52 0.42 17.79
C GLY A 118 9.26 0.15 19.10
N ARG A 119 9.54 -1.12 19.44
CA ARG A 119 10.34 -1.48 20.62
C ARG A 119 11.77 -0.93 20.54
N ALA A 120 12.41 -1.03 19.37
CA ALA A 120 13.75 -0.50 19.16
C ALA A 120 13.80 1.02 19.32
N SER A 121 12.79 1.73 18.81
CA SER A 121 12.64 3.18 18.99
C SER A 121 12.40 3.55 20.46
N THR A 122 11.54 2.83 21.18
CA THR A 122 11.33 3.06 22.62
C THR A 122 12.61 2.87 23.41
N LEU A 123 13.36 1.78 23.15
CA LEU A 123 14.64 1.53 23.78
C LEU A 123 15.64 2.65 23.46
N ALA A 124 15.74 3.10 22.21
CA ALA A 124 16.63 4.19 21.83
C ALA A 124 16.29 5.50 22.57
N VAL A 125 15.01 5.82 22.71
CA VAL A 125 14.56 7.02 23.46
C VAL A 125 14.93 6.91 24.93
N GLU A 126 14.71 5.76 25.57
CA GLU A 126 15.07 5.51 26.97
C GLU A 126 16.58 5.69 27.20
N VAL A 127 17.39 5.20 26.28
CA VAL A 127 18.86 5.30 26.33
C VAL A 127 19.33 6.73 26.20
N ILE A 128 18.74 7.50 25.28
CA ILE A 128 19.07 8.93 25.10
C ILE A 128 18.70 9.71 26.36
N HIS A 129 17.53 9.44 26.94
CA HIS A 129 17.08 10.14 28.15
C HIS A 129 17.96 9.82 29.38
N ASN A 130 18.41 8.57 29.49
CA ASN A 130 19.18 8.08 30.64
C ASN A 130 20.68 7.90 30.36
N MET A 131 21.22 8.60 29.36
CA MET A 131 22.60 8.41 28.90
C MET A 131 23.64 8.61 30.02
N ARG A 132 23.40 9.58 30.93
CA ARG A 132 24.28 9.82 32.08
C ARG A 132 24.29 8.63 33.05
N THR A 133 23.12 8.04 33.33
CA THR A 133 22.98 6.88 34.22
C THR A 133 23.62 5.63 33.60
N ILE A 134 23.43 5.41 32.30
CA ILE A 134 24.04 4.29 31.57
C ILE A 134 25.57 4.39 31.62
N LYS A 135 26.12 5.60 31.44
CA LYS A 135 27.55 5.86 31.55
C LYS A 135 28.09 5.66 32.96
N GLN A 136 27.33 6.09 33.98
CA GLN A 136 27.70 5.88 35.40
C GLN A 136 27.71 4.39 35.78
N LEU A 137 26.75 3.61 35.26
CA LEU A 137 26.66 2.17 35.49
C LEU A 137 27.58 1.34 34.57
N SER A 138 28.23 1.97 33.58
CA SER A 138 29.09 1.30 32.58
C SER A 138 28.39 0.15 31.83
N VAL A 139 27.08 0.25 31.59
CA VAL A 139 26.24 -0.80 30.95
C VAL A 139 25.98 -0.58 29.45
N GLU A 140 26.74 0.32 28.80
CA GLU A 140 26.57 0.71 27.39
C GLU A 140 26.56 -0.51 26.44
N LYS A 141 27.45 -1.48 26.66
CA LYS A 141 27.54 -2.70 25.83
C LYS A 141 26.29 -3.56 25.92
N GLU A 142 25.69 -3.68 27.11
CA GLU A 142 24.51 -4.50 27.32
C GLU A 142 23.28 -3.89 26.64
N VAL A 143 23.11 -2.57 26.78
CA VAL A 143 22.08 -1.80 26.09
C VAL A 143 22.23 -1.91 24.57
N LEU A 144 23.45 -1.78 24.06
CA LEU A 144 23.74 -1.88 22.63
C LEU A 144 23.45 -3.30 22.10
N ARG A 145 23.72 -4.33 22.91
CA ARG A 145 23.35 -5.71 22.60
C ARG A 145 21.84 -5.88 22.50
N GLN A 146 21.09 -5.37 23.47
CA GLN A 146 19.61 -5.42 23.44
C GLN A 146 19.04 -4.73 22.19
N TYR A 147 19.58 -3.57 21.81
CA TYR A 147 19.19 -2.90 20.57
C TYR A 147 19.55 -3.74 19.34
N SER A 148 20.76 -4.29 19.30
CA SER A 148 21.21 -5.15 18.21
C SER A 148 20.33 -6.39 18.04
N ASP A 149 19.92 -7.02 19.14
CA ASP A 149 19.04 -8.19 19.13
C ASP A 149 17.67 -7.88 18.49
N LEU A 150 17.11 -6.70 18.76
CA LEU A 150 15.88 -6.22 18.12
C LEU A 150 16.06 -6.02 16.61
N ILE A 151 17.18 -5.44 16.20
CA ILE A 151 17.50 -5.27 14.76
C ILE A 151 17.72 -6.62 14.08
N TYR A 152 18.41 -7.57 14.73
CA TYR A 152 18.57 -8.92 14.23
C TYR A 152 17.23 -9.65 14.08
N GLU A 153 16.29 -9.45 15.02
CA GLU A 153 14.93 -9.97 14.92
C GLU A 153 14.22 -9.43 13.66
N ALA A 154 14.31 -8.12 13.40
CA ALA A 154 13.75 -7.50 12.21
C ALA A 154 14.39 -8.01 10.92
N VAL A 155 15.73 -8.11 10.87
CA VAL A 155 16.45 -8.64 9.71
C VAL A 155 16.10 -10.11 9.46
N ARG A 156 15.93 -10.91 10.53
CA ARG A 156 15.48 -12.30 10.41
C ARG A 156 14.08 -12.37 9.82
N LEU A 157 13.15 -11.52 10.28
CA LEU A 157 11.82 -11.43 9.72
C LEU A 157 11.86 -11.09 8.22
N TYR A 158 12.63 -10.07 7.84
CA TYR A 158 12.82 -9.69 6.43
C TYR A 158 13.37 -10.83 5.59
N ARG A 159 14.38 -11.55 6.07
CA ARG A 159 14.98 -12.67 5.34
C ARG A 159 14.01 -13.84 5.18
N MET A 160 13.21 -14.14 6.20
CA MET A 160 12.21 -15.21 6.16
C MET A 160 11.10 -14.93 5.14
N THR A 161 10.74 -13.67 4.92
CA THR A 161 9.69 -13.29 3.95
C THR A 161 10.25 -12.94 2.57
N ALA A 162 11.48 -12.44 2.47
CA ALA A 162 12.09 -12.04 1.21
C ALA A 162 12.32 -13.22 0.26
N ILE A 163 12.69 -14.39 0.79
CA ILE A 163 12.89 -15.60 -0.02
C ILE A 163 11.58 -16.04 -0.71
N PRO A 164 10.48 -16.32 0.02
CA PRO A 164 9.22 -16.73 -0.61
C PRO A 164 8.62 -15.66 -1.53
N VAL A 165 8.74 -14.38 -1.18
CA VAL A 165 8.30 -13.27 -2.05
C VAL A 165 9.10 -13.24 -3.36
N SER A 166 10.42 -13.43 -3.31
CA SER A 166 11.27 -13.47 -4.49
C SER A 166 10.97 -14.69 -5.36
N ILE A 167 10.77 -15.86 -4.76
CA ILE A 167 10.39 -17.09 -5.49
C ILE A 167 9.03 -16.91 -6.17
N ALA A 168 8.01 -16.42 -5.46
CA ALA A 168 6.69 -16.14 -6.03
C ALA A 168 6.78 -15.11 -7.17
N GLY A 169 7.64 -14.09 -7.02
CA GLY A 169 7.94 -13.12 -8.07
C GLY A 169 8.59 -13.76 -9.30
N GLY A 170 9.58 -14.63 -9.11
CA GLY A 170 10.22 -15.36 -10.21
C GLY A 170 9.23 -16.28 -10.95
N ILE A 171 8.38 -16.99 -10.20
CA ILE A 171 7.31 -17.83 -10.79
C ILE A 171 6.34 -16.96 -11.59
N TYR A 172 5.94 -15.80 -11.06
CA TYR A 172 5.07 -14.85 -11.77
C TYR A 172 5.66 -14.46 -13.13
N TRP A 173 6.90 -13.97 -13.15
CA TRP A 173 7.58 -13.58 -14.40
C TRP A 173 7.74 -14.74 -15.38
N THR A 174 8.00 -15.95 -14.85
CA THR A 174 8.12 -17.15 -15.66
C THR A 174 6.79 -17.47 -16.35
N ILE A 175 5.68 -17.49 -15.62
CA ILE A 175 4.34 -17.73 -16.17
C ILE A 175 3.98 -16.67 -17.21
N ASP A 176 4.33 -15.40 -16.98
CA ASP A 176 4.06 -14.29 -17.89
C ASP A 176 4.70 -14.52 -19.27
N VAL A 177 6.01 -14.77 -19.28
CA VAL A 177 6.79 -14.99 -20.51
C VAL A 177 6.33 -16.25 -21.24
N TYR A 178 6.09 -17.36 -20.52
CA TYR A 178 5.62 -18.59 -21.15
C TYR A 178 4.20 -18.47 -21.71
N THR A 179 3.31 -17.75 -21.03
CA THR A 179 1.95 -17.47 -21.53
C THR A 179 2.03 -16.68 -22.83
N MET A 180 2.86 -15.63 -22.86
CA MET A 180 3.07 -14.83 -24.06
C MET A 180 3.65 -15.66 -25.23
N ALA A 181 4.66 -16.47 -24.95
CA ALA A 181 5.26 -17.34 -25.96
C ALA A 181 4.25 -18.34 -26.53
N PHE A 182 3.42 -18.93 -25.67
CA PHE A 182 2.41 -19.91 -26.09
C PHE A 182 1.26 -19.27 -26.87
N VAL A 183 0.80 -18.08 -26.48
CA VAL A 183 -0.18 -17.29 -27.23
C VAL A 183 0.37 -16.96 -28.62
N TYR A 184 1.63 -16.54 -28.70
CA TYR A 184 2.28 -16.22 -29.97
C TYR A 184 2.39 -17.44 -30.88
N TRP A 185 2.85 -18.57 -30.34
CA TRP A 185 2.93 -19.83 -31.09
C TRP A 185 1.56 -20.28 -31.61
N ARG A 186 0.52 -20.24 -30.77
CA ARG A 186 -0.84 -20.59 -31.20
C ARG A 186 -1.40 -19.61 -32.23
N ALA A 187 -1.15 -18.31 -32.07
CA ALA A 187 -1.55 -17.32 -33.06
C ALA A 187 -0.91 -17.58 -34.43
N LEU A 188 0.36 -17.99 -34.48
CA LEU A 188 1.04 -18.36 -35.73
C LEU A 188 0.40 -19.58 -36.42
N VAL A 189 0.12 -20.65 -35.66
CA VAL A 189 -0.53 -21.85 -36.21
C VAL A 189 -1.90 -21.51 -36.81
N LEU A 190 -2.70 -20.68 -36.13
CA LEU A 190 -4.01 -20.26 -36.65
C LEU A 190 -3.91 -19.40 -37.93
N VAL A 191 -2.79 -18.72 -38.13
CA VAL A 191 -2.52 -17.94 -39.34
C VAL A 191 -2.11 -18.87 -40.49
N GLU A 192 -1.32 -19.91 -40.21
CA GLU A 192 -0.99 -20.97 -41.19
C GLU A 192 -2.26 -21.71 -41.65
N ASP A 193 -3.18 -21.98 -40.72
CA ASP A 193 -4.48 -22.59 -41.00
C ASP A 193 -5.48 -21.65 -41.70
N LYS A 194 -5.06 -20.43 -42.07
CA LYS A 194 -5.86 -19.37 -42.71
C LYS A 194 -7.11 -18.95 -41.91
N GLN A 195 -7.17 -19.27 -40.62
CA GLN A 195 -8.27 -18.84 -39.73
C GLN A 195 -8.07 -17.40 -39.24
N LEU A 196 -6.82 -16.92 -39.21
CA LEU A 196 -6.45 -15.57 -38.80
C LEU A 196 -5.56 -14.88 -39.85
N THR A 197 -5.77 -13.59 -40.06
CA THR A 197 -4.85 -12.74 -40.83
C THR A 197 -3.66 -12.31 -39.99
N SER A 198 -2.51 -12.03 -40.61
CA SER A 198 -1.30 -11.53 -39.92
C SER A 198 -1.52 -10.30 -39.04
N HIS A 199 -2.49 -9.43 -39.38
CA HIS A 199 -2.87 -8.29 -38.53
C HIS A 199 -3.38 -8.71 -37.14
N HIS A 200 -4.11 -9.82 -37.05
CA HIS A 200 -4.65 -10.32 -35.78
C HIS A 200 -3.56 -10.75 -34.80
N ILE A 201 -2.36 -11.11 -35.28
CA ILE A 201 -1.22 -11.42 -34.38
C ILE A 201 -0.85 -10.20 -33.54
N ILE A 202 -0.78 -9.01 -34.16
CA ILE A 202 -0.45 -7.76 -33.47
C ILE A 202 -1.52 -7.42 -32.44
N MET A 203 -2.79 -7.61 -32.81
CA MET A 203 -3.92 -7.39 -31.90
C MET A 203 -3.89 -8.36 -30.72
N VAL A 204 -3.52 -9.63 -30.96
CA VAL A 204 -3.40 -10.67 -29.94
C VAL A 204 -2.33 -10.34 -28.91
N VAL A 205 -1.16 -9.88 -29.37
CA VAL A 205 -0.10 -9.41 -28.49
C VAL A 205 -0.55 -8.18 -27.70
N ALA A 206 -1.19 -7.21 -28.34
CA ALA A 206 -1.62 -5.98 -27.67
C ALA A 206 -2.64 -6.24 -26.54
N TYR A 207 -3.71 -7.01 -26.79
CA TYR A 207 -4.72 -7.25 -25.76
C TYR A 207 -4.20 -8.14 -24.62
N SER A 208 -3.36 -9.12 -24.93
CA SER A 208 -2.79 -10.01 -23.93
C SER A 208 -1.84 -9.25 -23.00
N MET A 209 -1.05 -8.30 -23.51
CA MET A 209 -0.21 -7.43 -22.67
C MET A 209 -1.05 -6.58 -21.71
N PHE A 210 -2.15 -5.98 -22.19
CA PHE A 210 -3.05 -5.20 -21.33
C PHE A 210 -3.71 -6.06 -20.25
N ALA A 211 -4.03 -7.31 -20.56
CA ALA A 211 -4.63 -8.23 -19.60
C ALA A 211 -3.63 -8.66 -18.51
N LEU A 212 -2.40 -9.06 -18.87
CA LEU A 212 -1.40 -9.56 -17.92
C LEU A 212 -0.80 -8.47 -17.01
N GLN A 213 -0.53 -7.27 -17.54
CA GLN A 213 0.17 -6.22 -16.77
C GLN A 213 -0.68 -5.61 -15.65
N ALA A 214 -2.01 -5.64 -15.78
CA ALA A 214 -2.91 -5.02 -14.81
C ALA A 214 -2.80 -5.64 -13.42
N ILE A 215 -2.68 -6.97 -13.32
CA ILE A 215 -2.71 -7.68 -12.03
C ILE A 215 -1.53 -7.29 -11.15
N LYS A 216 -0.30 -7.31 -11.68
CA LYS A 216 0.89 -7.02 -10.86
C LYS A 216 0.87 -5.59 -10.33
N LEU A 217 0.44 -4.64 -11.17
CA LEU A 217 0.34 -3.25 -10.79
C LEU A 217 -0.72 -3.04 -9.70
N ILE A 218 -1.90 -3.67 -9.85
CA ILE A 218 -2.96 -3.63 -8.83
C ILE A 218 -2.47 -4.23 -7.51
N GLY A 219 -1.80 -5.39 -7.54
CA GLY A 219 -1.24 -6.01 -6.33
C GLY A 219 -0.22 -5.12 -5.62
N MET A 220 0.71 -4.51 -6.36
CA MET A 220 1.69 -3.58 -5.80
C MET A 220 1.01 -2.37 -5.13
N LEU A 221 0.02 -1.78 -5.79
CA LEU A 221 -0.71 -0.64 -5.25
C LEU A 221 -1.58 -1.02 -4.05
N ALA A 222 -2.17 -2.22 -4.04
CA ALA A 222 -2.93 -2.75 -2.91
C ALA A 222 -2.07 -2.87 -1.65
N TYR A 223 -0.84 -3.37 -1.76
CA TYR A 223 0.11 -3.38 -0.63
C TYR A 223 0.41 -1.97 -0.10
N ARG A 224 0.66 -1.01 -1.00
CA ARG A 224 0.94 0.37 -0.61
C ARG A 224 -0.27 1.04 0.04
N ILE A 225 -1.48 0.75 -0.42
CA ILE A 225 -2.73 1.22 0.20
C ILE A 225 -2.87 0.61 1.59
N ALA A 226 -2.66 -0.71 1.74
CA ALA A 226 -2.75 -1.39 3.03
C ALA A 226 -1.82 -0.77 4.10
N GLY A 227 -0.61 -0.36 3.72
CA GLY A 227 0.31 0.37 4.61
C GLY A 227 -0.16 1.78 4.99
N SER A 228 -0.96 2.43 4.13
CA SER A 228 -1.47 3.78 4.35
C SER A 228 -2.83 3.81 5.09
N VAL A 229 -3.49 2.66 5.33
CA VAL A 229 -4.77 2.60 6.07
C VAL A 229 -4.64 3.13 7.50
N SER A 230 -3.50 2.91 8.17
CA SER A 230 -3.27 3.41 9.54
C SER A 230 -3.33 4.94 9.63
N ALA A 231 -2.83 5.64 8.60
CA ALA A 231 -2.88 7.09 8.50
C ALA A 231 -4.32 7.60 8.39
N ALA A 232 -5.15 6.93 7.58
CA ALA A 232 -6.58 7.26 7.48
C ALA A 232 -7.30 7.03 8.82
N GLN A 233 -7.03 5.91 9.50
CA GLN A 233 -7.62 5.60 10.80
C GLN A 233 -7.34 6.69 11.85
N SER A 234 -6.13 7.26 11.85
CA SER A 234 -5.79 8.35 12.76
C SER A 234 -6.66 9.60 12.57
N PHE A 235 -7.00 9.94 11.31
CA PHE A 235 -7.92 11.05 11.04
C PHE A 235 -9.36 10.72 11.41
N PHE A 236 -9.85 9.51 11.13
CA PHE A 236 -11.19 9.10 11.54
C PHE A 236 -11.34 9.12 13.06
N ASN A 237 -10.35 8.61 13.80
CA ASN A 237 -10.33 8.68 15.26
C ASN A 237 -10.35 10.13 15.79
N LEU A 238 -9.73 11.08 15.09
CA LEU A 238 -9.78 12.51 15.44
C LEU A 238 -11.15 13.13 15.12
N PHE A 239 -11.77 12.75 14.00
CA PHE A 239 -13.08 13.26 13.59
C PHE A 239 -14.23 12.73 14.44
N ASP A 240 -14.15 11.48 14.87
CA ASP A 240 -15.18 10.82 15.68
C ASP A 240 -15.05 11.15 17.17
N ARG A 241 -13.94 11.81 17.58
CA ARG A 241 -13.73 12.23 18.96
C ARG A 241 -14.57 13.47 19.28
N ILE A 242 -15.54 13.29 20.16
CA ILE A 242 -16.27 14.39 20.80
C ILE A 242 -15.47 14.83 22.05
N PRO A 243 -15.09 16.12 22.17
CA PRO A 243 -14.37 16.63 23.33
C PRO A 243 -15.28 16.64 24.57
N THR A 244 -14.69 16.38 25.74
CA THR A 244 -15.42 16.42 27.02
C THR A 244 -15.83 17.83 27.42
N ILE A 245 -15.10 18.84 26.94
CA ILE A 245 -15.41 20.26 27.07
C ILE A 245 -15.39 20.82 25.66
N ASP A 246 -16.57 21.02 25.05
CA ASP A 246 -16.66 21.60 23.70
C ASP A 246 -16.68 23.12 23.79
N ASN A 247 -15.56 23.74 23.40
CA ASN A 247 -15.42 25.20 23.36
C ASN A 247 -16.31 25.86 22.27
N GLY A 248 -16.97 25.07 21.42
CA GLY A 248 -17.84 25.55 20.34
C GLY A 248 -19.28 25.05 20.42
N SER A 249 -19.75 24.58 21.58
CA SER A 249 -21.18 24.30 21.79
C SER A 249 -21.90 25.56 22.28
N ASP A 250 -23.07 25.85 21.72
CA ASP A 250 -23.96 26.95 22.16
C ASP A 250 -24.73 26.59 23.46
N GLU A 251 -24.40 25.49 24.13
CA GLU A 251 -25.07 25.01 25.36
C GLU A 251 -24.46 25.57 26.66
N GLY A 252 -23.47 26.47 26.58
CA GLY A 252 -22.86 27.12 27.74
C GLY A 252 -23.71 28.29 28.28
N GLN A 253 -23.76 28.45 29.61
CA GLN A 253 -24.25 29.70 30.21
C GLN A 253 -23.29 30.84 29.88
N GLU A 254 -23.77 31.83 29.10
CA GLU A 254 -23.10 33.12 28.95
C GLU A 254 -22.94 33.75 30.34
N LEU A 255 -21.69 34.06 30.72
CA LEU A 255 -21.33 34.79 31.94
C LEU A 255 -21.38 36.30 31.72
#